data_AF-A0A0N4XC49-F1
#
_entry.id   AF-A0A0N4XC49-F1
#
_cell.length_a   1.000
_cell.length_b   1.000
_cell.length_c   1.000
_cell.angle_alpha   90.00
_cell.angle_beta   90.00
_cell.angle_gamma   90.00
#
_symmetry.space_group_name_H-M   'P 1'
#
loop_
_entity.id
_entity.type
_entity.pdbx_description
1 polymer ?
#
loop_
_entity_poly.entity_id
_entity_poly.type
_entity_poly.pdbx_seq_one_letter_code
_entity_poly.pdbx_strand_id
1 'polypeptide(L)'
;PTVTLADEHSKILLVIPECLTRLKHCHGSREVVLFYYRSFFDLSRKNTRLFADEVGRVVVVLPPREPEDPYSWIPFVGAVDLWLACGAHVWLVNGPRSAEDQSWDRMNQKARSHVLSYIDHHPQFLEQLHDKTPPEAGILSASMACLKVGLVRDPRKWWTAPQAVEFYNKLRVQLQDDLTLGEIRMPKSVKETPAGTPSGSQRLSLSGTPAVKDGRISKRHLKRVERRRQRSEQKKLEKQMEFVSLGI
;
A
#
# COMPACT_ATOMS: atom_id res chain seq x y z
N PRO A 1 -33.65 -21.03 -6.32
CA PRO A 1 -33.13 -20.09 -5.30
C PRO A 1 -32.19 -19.09 -5.96
N THR A 2 -32.71 -17.91 -6.26
CA THR A 2 -32.00 -16.80 -6.90
C THR A 2 -31.17 -16.11 -5.83
N VAL A 3 -29.86 -16.38 -5.79
CA VAL A 3 -28.93 -15.67 -4.92
C VAL A 3 -28.76 -14.28 -5.50
N THR A 4 -29.29 -13.26 -4.83
CA THR A 4 -29.04 -11.86 -5.17
C THR A 4 -27.58 -11.54 -4.84
N LEU A 5 -26.78 -11.28 -5.88
CA LEU A 5 -25.35 -10.89 -5.92
C LEU A 5 -24.93 -9.69 -5.04
N ALA A 6 -25.80 -9.19 -4.15
CA ALA A 6 -25.66 -7.87 -3.56
C ALA A 6 -24.76 -7.79 -2.31
N ASP A 7 -24.36 -8.91 -1.67
CA ASP A 7 -23.73 -8.86 -0.34
C ASP A 7 -22.34 -9.51 -0.20
N GLU A 8 -21.85 -10.30 -1.18
CA GLU A 8 -20.56 -11.00 -1.01
C GLU A 8 -19.34 -10.09 -1.22
N HIS A 9 -19.50 -8.96 -1.90
CA HIS A 9 -18.41 -8.11 -2.39
C HIS A 9 -18.56 -6.63 -1.98
N SER A 10 -18.90 -6.39 -0.71
CA SER A 10 -19.20 -5.05 -0.18
C SER A 10 -17.98 -4.15 0.04
N LYS A 11 -16.75 -4.70 0.03
CA LYS A 11 -15.54 -3.93 0.32
C LYS A 11 -14.92 -3.31 -0.92
N ILE A 12 -14.44 -2.09 -0.73
CA ILE A 12 -13.61 -1.36 -1.69
C ILE A 12 -12.18 -1.37 -1.16
N LEU A 13 -11.27 -2.01 -1.88
CA LEU A 13 -9.85 -1.96 -1.61
C LEU A 13 -9.23 -0.75 -2.33
N LEU A 14 -8.70 0.20 -1.58
CA LEU A 14 -7.93 1.32 -2.11
C LEU A 14 -6.43 1.05 -1.92
N VAL A 15 -5.75 0.76 -3.03
CA VAL A 15 -4.33 0.46 -3.12
C VAL A 15 -3.56 1.74 -3.45
N ILE A 16 -2.82 2.25 -2.48
CA ILE A 16 -2.21 3.58 -2.55
C ILE A 16 -0.69 3.55 -2.32
N PRO A 17 0.06 4.43 -3.00
CA PRO A 17 1.51 4.50 -2.86
C PRO A 17 1.92 5.05 -1.48
N GLU A 18 3.16 4.74 -1.06
CA GLU A 18 3.70 5.11 0.26
C GLU A 18 3.61 6.61 0.58
N CYS A 19 3.70 7.50 -0.43
CA CYS A 19 3.56 8.94 -0.21
C CYS A 19 2.21 9.35 0.40
N LEU A 20 1.15 8.54 0.25
CA LEU A 20 -0.19 8.74 0.81
C LEU A 20 -0.42 8.02 2.15
N THR A 21 0.63 7.47 2.78
CA THR A 21 0.53 6.68 4.03
C THR A 21 -0.24 7.38 5.16
N ARG A 22 -0.26 8.73 5.17
CA ARG A 22 -1.00 9.51 6.18
C ARG A 22 -2.51 9.22 6.21
N LEU A 23 -3.10 8.73 5.11
CA LEU A 23 -4.51 8.30 5.08
C LEU A 23 -4.82 7.22 6.14
N LYS A 24 -3.82 6.43 6.57
CA LYS A 24 -3.98 5.40 7.62
C LYS A 24 -4.39 5.99 8.96
N HIS A 25 -3.99 7.24 9.22
CA HIS A 25 -4.29 7.93 10.46
C HIS A 25 -5.61 8.70 10.39
N CYS A 26 -6.30 8.64 9.25
CA CYS A 26 -7.59 9.27 9.08
C CYS A 26 -8.72 8.28 9.41
N HIS A 27 -9.87 8.80 9.85
CA HIS A 27 -11.07 8.00 10.06
C HIS A 27 -11.74 7.80 8.71
N GLY A 28 -11.83 6.55 8.25
CA GLY A 28 -12.51 6.19 7.00
C GLY A 28 -13.81 5.44 7.21
N SER A 29 -14.56 5.27 6.12
CA SER A 29 -15.70 4.35 6.06
C SER A 29 -15.26 2.91 6.34
N ARG A 30 -16.15 2.11 6.95
CA ARG A 30 -15.93 0.67 7.18
C ARG A 30 -15.88 -0.15 5.88
N GLU A 31 -16.34 0.42 4.78
CA GLU A 31 -16.37 -0.20 3.46
C GLU A 31 -15.04 -0.06 2.70
N VAL A 32 -14.26 0.97 3.02
CA VAL A 32 -12.99 1.25 2.33
C VAL A 32 -11.83 0.67 3.14
N VAL A 33 -11.15 -0.30 2.55
CA VAL A 33 -9.92 -0.91 3.09
C VAL A 33 -8.73 -0.26 2.40
N LEU A 34 -7.80 0.29 3.18
CA LEU A 34 -6.60 0.94 2.65
C LEU A 34 -5.42 -0.04 2.66
N PHE A 35 -4.83 -0.29 1.48
CA PHE A 35 -3.57 -1.00 1.35
C PHE A 35 -2.48 -0.07 0.83
N TYR A 36 -1.29 -0.15 1.43
CA TYR A 36 -0.17 0.72 1.12
C TYR A 36 0.96 -0.09 0.52
N TYR A 37 1.51 0.40 -0.59
CA TYR A 37 2.67 -0.21 -1.22
C TYR A 37 3.80 0.81 -1.37
N ARG A 38 5.04 0.36 -1.17
CA ARG A 38 6.26 1.10 -1.46
C ARG A 38 6.76 0.81 -2.87
N SER A 39 6.56 -0.43 -3.29
CA SER A 39 6.88 -0.92 -4.62
C SER A 39 5.81 -1.92 -5.05
N PHE A 40 5.73 -2.21 -6.35
CA PHE A 40 4.80 -3.23 -6.83
C PHE A 40 5.11 -4.64 -6.32
N PHE A 41 6.31 -4.90 -5.78
CA PHE A 41 6.58 -6.17 -5.09
C PHE A 41 5.72 -6.38 -3.84
N ASP A 42 5.21 -5.31 -3.24
CA ASP A 42 4.28 -5.40 -2.10
C ASP A 42 2.88 -5.90 -2.51
N LEU A 43 2.57 -5.86 -3.82
CA LEU A 43 1.34 -6.41 -4.41
C LEU A 43 1.44 -7.92 -4.67
N SER A 44 2.39 -8.60 -4.01
CA SER A 44 2.60 -10.02 -4.16
C SER A 44 1.33 -10.83 -3.87
N ARG A 45 1.06 -11.83 -4.72
CA ARG A 45 0.01 -12.86 -4.55
C ARG A 45 0.03 -13.57 -3.20
N LYS A 46 1.17 -13.54 -2.48
CA LYS A 46 1.28 -14.11 -1.12
C LYS A 46 0.53 -13.30 -0.06
N ASN A 47 0.11 -12.08 -0.37
CA ASN A 47 -0.63 -11.24 0.54
C ASN A 47 -2.13 -11.52 0.47
N THR A 48 -2.58 -12.52 1.22
CA THR A 48 -3.97 -12.98 1.21
C THR A 48 -5.00 -11.91 1.60
N ARG A 49 -4.59 -10.87 2.33
CA ARG A 49 -5.49 -9.74 2.67
C ARG A 49 -5.79 -8.83 1.49
N LEU A 50 -4.91 -8.82 0.48
CA LEU A 50 -5.09 -8.01 -0.72
C LEU A 50 -6.14 -8.62 -1.67
N PHE A 51 -6.32 -9.94 -1.59
CA PHE A 51 -7.18 -10.74 -2.47
C PHE A 51 -8.25 -11.48 -1.68
N ALA A 52 -8.75 -10.84 -0.62
CA ALA A 52 -9.83 -11.43 0.19
C ALA A 52 -11.13 -11.44 -0.61
N ASP A 53 -11.91 -12.52 -0.48
CA ASP A 53 -13.15 -12.73 -1.24
C ASP A 53 -14.16 -11.60 -1.05
N GLU A 54 -14.15 -10.89 0.09
CA GLU A 54 -15.06 -9.76 0.35
C GLU A 54 -14.77 -8.50 -0.51
N VAL A 55 -13.66 -8.47 -1.24
CA VAL A 55 -13.22 -7.33 -2.06
C VAL A 55 -13.81 -7.44 -3.47
N GLY A 56 -14.86 -6.66 -3.73
CA GLY A 56 -15.48 -6.58 -5.07
C GLY A 56 -14.91 -5.49 -5.97
N ARG A 57 -14.29 -4.48 -5.37
CA ARG A 57 -13.90 -3.25 -6.07
C ARG A 57 -12.52 -2.85 -5.61
N VAL A 58 -11.62 -2.63 -6.56
CA VAL A 58 -10.24 -2.27 -6.29
C VAL A 58 -9.92 -0.96 -7.01
N VAL A 59 -9.48 0.03 -6.26
CA VAL A 59 -8.97 1.28 -6.82
C VAL A 59 -7.46 1.27 -6.66
N VAL A 60 -6.74 1.23 -7.78
CA VAL A 60 -5.28 1.23 -7.82
C VAL A 60 -4.81 2.63 -8.16
N VAL A 61 -4.28 3.33 -7.16
CA VAL A 61 -3.64 4.63 -7.34
C VAL A 61 -2.18 4.40 -7.68
N LEU A 62 -1.74 4.87 -8.85
CA LEU A 62 -0.36 4.73 -9.31
C LEU A 62 0.63 5.54 -8.45
N PRO A 63 1.93 5.18 -8.41
CA PRO A 63 2.92 5.93 -7.66
C PRO A 63 3.33 7.21 -8.41
N PRO A 64 3.90 8.21 -7.71
CA PRO A 64 4.35 9.45 -8.34
C PRO A 64 5.56 9.28 -9.26
N ARG A 65 6.25 8.14 -9.21
CA ARG A 65 7.47 7.89 -9.98
C ARG A 65 7.44 6.49 -10.56
N GLU A 66 8.04 6.34 -11.73
CA GLU A 66 8.28 5.05 -12.34
C GLU A 66 9.12 4.15 -11.39
N PRO A 67 8.76 2.87 -11.23
CA PRO A 67 9.56 1.93 -10.45
C PRO A 67 11.00 1.85 -10.98
N GLU A 68 11.97 1.83 -10.08
CA GLU A 68 13.39 1.71 -10.44
C GLU A 68 13.73 0.32 -11.00
N ASP A 69 13.00 -0.72 -10.56
CA ASP A 69 13.17 -2.11 -11.01
C ASP A 69 12.13 -2.47 -12.09
N PRO A 70 12.54 -2.79 -13.32
CA PRO A 70 11.64 -3.24 -14.39
C PRO A 70 10.87 -4.52 -14.05
N TYR A 71 11.41 -5.42 -13.22
CA TYR A 71 10.72 -6.65 -12.84
C TYR A 71 9.54 -6.41 -11.89
N SER A 72 9.43 -5.22 -11.31
CA SER A 72 8.31 -4.85 -10.43
C SER A 72 6.96 -4.79 -11.17
N TRP A 73 6.95 -4.69 -12.50
CA TRP A 73 5.72 -4.76 -13.29
C TRP A 73 5.07 -6.15 -13.26
N ILE A 74 5.85 -7.21 -13.06
CA ILE A 74 5.33 -8.59 -12.99
C ILE A 74 4.36 -8.76 -11.82
N PRO A 75 4.70 -8.44 -10.55
CA PRO A 75 3.73 -8.53 -9.46
C PRO A 75 2.59 -7.52 -9.59
N PHE A 76 2.78 -6.37 -10.26
CA PHE A 76 1.68 -5.43 -10.53
C PHE A 76 0.61 -6.05 -11.43
N VAL A 77 0.99 -6.53 -12.62
CA VAL A 77 0.05 -7.21 -13.54
C VAL A 77 -0.49 -8.49 -12.89
N GLY A 78 0.36 -9.22 -12.17
CA GLY A 78 -0.05 -10.43 -11.47
C GLY A 78 -1.07 -10.20 -10.36
N ALA A 79 -1.14 -9.00 -9.76
CA ALA A 79 -2.17 -8.61 -8.81
C ALA A 79 -3.47 -8.20 -9.52
N VAL A 80 -3.37 -7.44 -10.63
CA VAL A 80 -4.51 -7.09 -11.48
C VAL A 80 -5.22 -8.34 -11.99
N ASP A 81 -4.47 -9.30 -12.54
CA ASP A 81 -4.98 -10.61 -12.94
C ASP A 81 -5.77 -11.27 -11.81
N LEU A 82 -5.17 -11.39 -10.61
CA LEU A 82 -5.81 -12.09 -9.51
C LEU A 82 -7.09 -11.40 -9.02
N TRP A 83 -7.13 -10.06 -8.98
CA TRP A 83 -8.37 -9.34 -8.64
C TRP A 83 -9.48 -9.60 -9.68
N LEU A 84 -9.16 -9.51 -10.97
CA LEU A 84 -10.11 -9.75 -12.05
C LEU A 84 -10.59 -11.22 -12.05
N ALA A 85 -9.68 -12.17 -11.86
CA ALA A 85 -10.00 -13.59 -11.75
C ALA A 85 -10.89 -13.92 -10.53
N CYS A 86 -10.76 -13.16 -9.44
CA CYS A 86 -11.65 -13.21 -8.29
C CYS A 86 -13.00 -12.50 -8.52
N GLY A 87 -13.24 -11.93 -9.71
CA GLY A 87 -14.48 -11.23 -10.07
C GLY A 87 -14.53 -9.77 -9.63
N ALA A 88 -13.42 -9.20 -9.15
CA ALA A 88 -13.39 -7.81 -8.72
C ALA A 88 -13.27 -6.86 -9.92
N HIS A 89 -13.93 -5.70 -9.82
CA HIS A 89 -13.72 -4.60 -10.74
C HIS A 89 -12.50 -3.79 -10.33
N VAL A 90 -11.65 -3.40 -11.29
CA VAL A 90 -10.39 -2.69 -11.05
C VAL A 90 -10.43 -1.32 -11.71
N TRP A 91 -10.35 -0.26 -10.91
CA TRP A 91 -10.17 1.12 -11.35
C TRP A 91 -8.69 1.48 -11.29
N LEU A 92 -8.07 1.67 -12.44
CA LEU A 92 -6.70 2.15 -12.54
C LEU A 92 -6.70 3.67 -12.60
N VAL A 93 -6.12 4.32 -11.60
CA VAL A 93 -6.17 5.77 -11.45
C VAL A 93 -4.76 6.34 -11.34
N ASN A 94 -4.56 7.48 -11.97
CA ASN A 94 -3.32 8.22 -11.89
C ASN A 94 -2.99 8.66 -10.46
N GLY A 95 -1.70 8.59 -10.16
CA GLY A 95 -1.14 8.90 -8.85
C GLY A 95 -0.96 10.39 -8.56
N PRO A 96 -0.56 10.72 -7.33
CA PRO A 96 0.03 12.01 -6.99
C PRO A 96 1.05 12.47 -8.05
N ARG A 97 0.99 13.74 -8.47
CA ARG A 97 1.91 14.28 -9.49
C ARG A 97 3.30 14.50 -8.88
N SER A 98 4.35 14.04 -9.56
CA SER A 98 5.75 14.27 -9.16
C SER A 98 6.29 15.59 -9.69
N ALA A 99 7.35 16.10 -9.06
CA ALA A 99 8.17 17.16 -9.64
C ALA A 99 8.98 16.69 -10.88
N GLU A 100 9.19 15.38 -11.03
CA GLU A 100 9.80 14.77 -12.22
C GLU A 100 8.70 14.37 -13.23
N ASP A 101 8.19 15.36 -13.99
CA ASP A 101 7.05 15.16 -14.93
C ASP A 101 7.29 13.99 -15.90
N GLN A 102 8.48 13.86 -16.48
CA GLN A 102 8.79 12.78 -17.43
C GLN A 102 8.70 11.37 -16.81
N SER A 103 9.14 11.21 -15.55
CA SER A 103 9.04 9.91 -14.87
C SER A 103 7.59 9.60 -14.52
N TRP A 104 6.82 10.62 -14.15
CA TRP A 104 5.41 10.50 -13.86
C TRP A 104 4.61 10.12 -15.12
N ASP A 105 4.86 10.76 -16.26
CA ASP A 105 4.21 10.42 -17.53
C ASP A 105 4.52 8.99 -17.96
N ARG A 106 5.80 8.59 -17.92
CA ARG A 106 6.21 7.20 -18.25
C ARG A 106 5.57 6.18 -17.32
N MET A 107 5.45 6.49 -16.02
CA MET A 107 4.78 5.63 -15.07
C MET A 107 3.34 5.36 -15.50
N ASN A 108 2.53 6.41 -15.70
CA ASN A 108 1.13 6.26 -16.12
C ASN A 108 1.01 5.51 -17.45
N GLN A 109 1.81 5.87 -18.45
CA GLN A 109 1.78 5.23 -19.77
C GLN A 109 2.16 3.74 -19.70
N LYS A 110 3.20 3.38 -18.95
CA LYS A 110 3.62 1.97 -18.81
C LYS A 110 2.61 1.14 -18.04
N ALA A 111 2.03 1.66 -16.96
CA ALA A 111 0.97 0.94 -16.23
C ALA A 111 -0.22 0.65 -17.13
N ARG A 112 -0.69 1.67 -17.86
CA ARG A 112 -1.77 1.53 -18.83
C ARG A 112 -1.43 0.49 -19.89
N SER A 113 -0.25 0.59 -20.50
CA SER A 113 0.21 -0.35 -21.54
C SER A 113 0.28 -1.79 -21.04
N HIS A 114 0.84 -2.03 -19.85
CA HIS A 114 0.92 -3.37 -19.26
C HIS A 114 -0.46 -3.97 -18.98
N VAL A 115 -1.38 -3.17 -18.45
CA VAL A 115 -2.73 -3.64 -18.12
C VAL A 115 -3.56 -3.86 -19.39
N LEU A 116 -3.52 -2.94 -20.36
CA LEU A 116 -4.25 -3.11 -21.61
C LEU A 116 -3.72 -4.32 -22.40
N SER A 117 -2.40 -4.48 -22.51
CA SER A 117 -1.81 -5.66 -23.14
C SER A 117 -2.24 -6.95 -22.44
N TYR A 118 -2.41 -6.95 -21.11
CA TYR A 118 -2.95 -8.11 -20.40
C TYR A 118 -4.42 -8.39 -20.79
N ILE A 119 -5.27 -7.36 -20.85
CA ILE A 119 -6.68 -7.48 -21.25
C ILE A 119 -6.84 -7.92 -22.71
N ASP A 120 -5.97 -7.49 -23.61
CA ASP A 120 -5.99 -7.92 -25.02
C ASP A 120 -5.88 -9.46 -25.15
N HIS A 121 -5.15 -10.10 -24.22
CA HIS A 121 -5.03 -11.56 -24.15
C HIS A 121 -6.14 -12.22 -23.30
N HIS A 122 -6.90 -11.44 -22.53
CA HIS A 122 -7.96 -11.90 -21.62
C HIS A 122 -9.21 -11.02 -21.75
N PRO A 123 -9.86 -10.99 -22.94
CA PRO A 123 -10.94 -10.05 -23.25
C PRO A 123 -12.17 -10.23 -22.35
N GLN A 124 -12.32 -11.39 -21.69
CA GLN A 124 -13.39 -11.63 -20.72
C GLN A 124 -13.36 -10.66 -19.53
N PHE A 125 -12.22 -10.03 -19.24
CA PHE A 125 -12.06 -9.09 -18.13
C PHE A 125 -12.27 -7.63 -18.55
N LEU A 126 -12.58 -7.35 -19.82
CA LEU A 126 -12.67 -5.98 -20.35
C LEU A 126 -13.70 -5.13 -19.57
N GLU A 127 -14.86 -5.68 -19.24
CA GLU A 127 -15.92 -4.97 -18.51
C GLU A 127 -15.56 -4.68 -17.04
N GLN A 128 -14.62 -5.45 -16.49
CA GLN A 128 -14.14 -5.30 -15.11
C GLN A 128 -13.03 -4.27 -14.98
N LEU A 129 -12.35 -3.89 -16.08
CA LEU A 129 -11.29 -2.88 -16.06
C LEU A 129 -11.84 -1.47 -16.35
N HIS A 130 -11.57 -0.56 -15.43
CA HIS A 130 -11.96 0.85 -15.51
C HIS A 130 -10.69 1.71 -15.57
N ASP A 131 -10.20 1.98 -16.78
CA ASP A 131 -9.03 2.84 -17.00
C ASP A 131 -9.41 4.32 -16.84
N LYS A 132 -8.87 4.96 -15.79
CA LYS A 132 -9.02 6.39 -15.51
C LYS A 132 -7.68 7.12 -15.56
N THR A 133 -6.68 6.51 -16.19
CA THR A 133 -5.36 7.12 -16.42
C THR A 133 -5.39 8.05 -17.65
N PRO A 134 -4.47 9.03 -17.73
CA PRO A 134 -4.31 9.86 -18.92
C PRO A 134 -4.13 9.02 -20.19
N PRO A 135 -4.81 9.35 -21.30
CA PRO A 135 -4.67 8.59 -22.52
C PRO A 135 -3.25 8.71 -23.11
N GLU A 136 -2.64 9.89 -22.97
CA GLU A 136 -1.32 10.21 -23.48
C GLU A 136 -0.56 11.11 -22.49
N ALA A 137 0.77 11.13 -22.59
CA ALA A 137 1.62 12.01 -21.80
C ALA A 137 1.24 13.47 -22.04
N GLY A 138 1.12 14.25 -20.95
CA GLY A 138 0.75 15.66 -21.02
C GLY A 138 -0.75 15.97 -21.25
N ILE A 139 -1.59 15.00 -21.61
CA ILE A 139 -3.05 15.21 -21.77
C ILE A 139 -3.75 14.90 -20.46
N LEU A 140 -4.02 15.94 -19.65
CA LEU A 140 -4.65 15.81 -18.34
C LEU A 140 -6.03 16.46 -18.30
N SER A 141 -7.01 15.75 -17.74
CA SER A 141 -8.33 16.33 -17.47
C SER A 141 -8.29 17.17 -16.19
N ALA A 142 -8.95 18.32 -16.21
CA ALA A 142 -9.07 19.21 -15.05
C ALA A 142 -9.78 18.57 -13.84
N SER A 143 -10.50 17.46 -14.04
CA SER A 143 -11.17 16.68 -12.99
C SER A 143 -10.24 15.71 -12.26
N MET A 144 -9.02 15.46 -12.75
CA MET A 144 -8.11 14.49 -12.17
C MET A 144 -7.60 14.92 -10.79
N ALA A 145 -7.61 13.99 -9.83
CA ALA A 145 -7.16 14.23 -8.46
C ALA A 145 -5.69 14.66 -8.38
N CYS A 146 -4.84 14.16 -9.28
CA CYS A 146 -3.40 14.47 -9.31
C CYS A 146 -3.09 15.96 -9.54
N LEU A 147 -4.02 16.73 -10.12
CA LEU A 147 -3.83 18.15 -10.43
C LEU A 147 -4.20 19.08 -9.28
N LYS A 148 -4.93 18.57 -8.29
CA LYS A 148 -5.55 19.40 -7.25
C LYS A 148 -4.74 19.45 -5.96
N VAL A 149 -3.79 18.53 -5.81
CA VAL A 149 -2.89 18.47 -4.65
C VAL A 149 -1.47 18.64 -5.16
N GLY A 150 -0.77 19.64 -4.63
CA GLY A 150 0.53 20.09 -5.17
C GLY A 150 1.58 19.00 -5.35
N LEU A 151 2.69 19.34 -6.01
CA LEU A 151 3.68 18.36 -6.47
C LEU A 151 4.36 17.58 -5.33
N VAL A 152 4.50 16.27 -5.53
CA VAL A 152 5.39 15.40 -4.77
C VAL A 152 6.83 15.74 -5.15
N ARG A 153 7.52 16.53 -4.32
CA ARG A 153 8.94 16.88 -4.54
C ARG A 153 9.90 15.73 -4.24
N ASP A 154 9.57 14.95 -3.22
CA ASP A 154 10.34 13.78 -2.81
C ASP A 154 9.37 12.61 -2.65
N PRO A 155 9.36 11.63 -3.57
CA PRO A 155 8.43 10.51 -3.54
C PRO A 155 8.66 9.58 -2.35
N ARG A 156 9.82 9.68 -1.70
CA ARG A 156 10.15 8.93 -0.49
C ARG A 156 9.54 9.60 0.74
N LYS A 157 9.20 10.89 0.69
CA LYS A 157 8.56 11.59 1.81
C LYS A 157 7.05 11.45 1.74
N TRP A 158 6.44 11.31 2.91
CA TRP A 158 4.99 11.32 3.01
C TRP A 158 4.45 12.73 2.83
N TRP A 159 3.32 12.84 2.14
CA TRP A 159 2.51 14.05 2.16
C TRP A 159 2.05 14.40 3.56
N THR A 160 1.69 15.67 3.75
CA THR A 160 0.98 16.06 4.97
C THR A 160 -0.41 15.43 4.96
N ALA A 161 -0.98 15.23 6.15
CA ALA A 161 -2.30 14.62 6.23
C ALA A 161 -3.41 15.46 5.54
N PRO A 162 -3.40 16.81 5.58
CA PRO A 162 -4.30 17.64 4.77
C PRO A 162 -4.17 17.39 3.26
N GLN A 163 -2.95 17.32 2.73
CA GLN A 163 -2.72 17.03 1.31
C GLN A 163 -3.26 15.65 0.93
N ALA A 164 -2.99 14.63 1.74
CA ALA A 164 -3.45 13.27 1.47
C ALA A 164 -4.99 13.16 1.51
N VAL A 165 -5.65 13.84 2.45
CA VAL A 165 -7.12 13.89 2.53
C VAL A 165 -7.72 14.68 1.37
N GLU A 166 -7.12 15.81 0.98
CA GLU A 166 -7.58 16.57 -0.18
C GLU A 166 -7.51 15.71 -1.45
N PHE A 167 -6.42 14.96 -1.62
CA PHE A 167 -6.26 14.06 -2.77
C PHE A 167 -7.35 12.99 -2.78
N TYR A 168 -7.58 12.36 -1.63
CA TYR A 168 -8.65 11.39 -1.49
C TYR A 168 -10.02 12.01 -1.83
N ASN A 169 -10.34 13.19 -1.33
CA ASN A 169 -11.60 13.85 -1.63
C ASN A 169 -11.78 14.14 -3.12
N LYS A 170 -10.70 14.53 -3.83
CA LYS A 170 -10.74 14.71 -5.28
C LYS A 170 -10.85 13.39 -6.04
N LEU A 171 -10.21 12.33 -5.54
CA LEU A 171 -10.36 10.98 -6.08
C LEU A 171 -11.82 10.51 -5.98
N ARG A 172 -12.52 10.81 -4.87
CA ARG A 172 -13.95 10.50 -4.74
C ARG A 172 -14.78 11.18 -5.83
N VAL A 173 -14.50 12.46 -6.11
CA VAL A 173 -15.21 13.21 -7.16
C VAL A 173 -14.86 12.67 -8.54
N GLN A 174 -13.59 12.35 -8.81
CA GLN A 174 -13.14 11.78 -10.08
C GLN A 174 -13.83 10.46 -10.40
N LEU A 175 -14.14 9.65 -9.38
CA LEU A 175 -14.74 8.33 -9.54
C LEU A 175 -16.26 8.30 -9.33
N GLN A 176 -16.89 9.42 -8.99
CA GLN A 176 -18.28 9.43 -8.49
C GLN A 176 -19.31 8.83 -9.47
N ASP A 177 -19.05 8.92 -10.77
CA ASP A 177 -19.95 8.42 -11.82
C ASP A 177 -19.88 6.89 -11.96
N ASP A 178 -18.77 6.27 -11.54
CA ASP A 178 -18.54 4.82 -11.64
C ASP A 178 -18.54 4.11 -10.27
N LEU A 179 -18.09 4.81 -9.22
CA LEU A 179 -17.80 4.25 -7.91
C LEU A 179 -18.00 5.29 -6.79
N THR A 180 -18.90 4.99 -5.85
CA THR A 180 -19.06 5.81 -4.64
C THR A 180 -18.05 5.41 -3.58
N LEU A 181 -17.06 6.27 -3.33
CA LEU A 181 -16.12 6.14 -2.23
C LEU A 181 -16.66 6.86 -0.97
N GLY A 182 -16.53 6.21 0.20
CA GLY A 182 -16.92 6.78 1.49
C GLY A 182 -16.06 7.98 1.89
N GLU A 183 -16.51 8.75 2.88
CA GLU A 183 -15.74 9.92 3.36
C GLU A 183 -14.56 9.49 4.25
N ILE A 184 -13.43 10.19 4.13
CA ILE A 184 -12.29 10.08 5.05
C ILE A 184 -12.07 11.43 5.73
N ARG A 185 -12.03 11.43 7.07
CA ARG A 185 -11.85 12.64 7.88
C ARG A 185 -10.60 12.57 8.73
N MET A 186 -9.95 13.71 8.89
CA MET A 186 -8.86 13.88 9.84
C MET A 186 -9.35 13.81 11.29
N PRO A 187 -8.67 13.09 12.20
CA PRO A 187 -8.92 13.21 13.63
C PRO A 187 -8.62 14.64 14.08
N LYS A 188 -9.51 15.24 14.88
CA LYS A 188 -9.30 16.58 15.47
C LYS A 188 -8.02 16.68 16.34
N SER A 189 -7.43 15.55 16.72
CA SER A 189 -6.24 15.44 17.55
C SER A 189 -4.91 15.35 16.79
N VAL A 190 -4.93 15.25 15.45
CA VAL A 190 -3.70 15.22 14.66
C VAL A 190 -3.17 16.65 14.56
N LYS A 191 -2.23 17.01 15.44
CA LYS A 191 -1.35 18.17 15.23
C LYS A 191 -0.67 18.02 13.88
N GLU A 192 -0.59 19.12 13.13
CA GLU A 192 0.12 19.23 11.86
C GLU A 192 1.53 18.67 12.03
N THR A 193 1.70 17.40 11.67
CA THR A 193 3.01 16.79 11.62
C THR A 193 3.56 17.13 10.24
N PRO A 194 4.76 17.73 10.17
CA PRO A 194 5.37 18.05 8.88
C PRO A 194 5.52 16.79 8.03
N ALA A 195 5.64 16.98 6.71
CA ALA A 195 5.95 15.91 5.76
C ALA A 195 7.12 15.07 6.31
N GLY A 196 6.89 13.78 6.48
CA GLY A 196 7.73 12.90 7.30
C GLY A 196 8.67 12.00 6.48
N THR A 197 9.67 11.45 7.17
CA THR A 197 10.60 10.44 6.64
C THR A 197 9.90 9.09 6.48
N PRO A 198 10.11 8.35 5.37
CA PRO A 198 9.53 7.04 5.17
C PRO A 198 9.99 6.07 6.26
N SER A 199 9.15 5.09 6.62
CA SER A 199 9.44 4.11 7.68
C SER A 199 10.56 3.10 7.33
N GLY A 200 11.53 3.49 6.51
CA GLY A 200 12.68 2.67 6.09
C GLY A 200 14.05 3.33 6.18
N SER A 201 14.14 4.66 6.40
CA SER A 201 15.43 5.37 6.29
C SER A 201 16.18 5.59 7.62
N GLN A 202 15.96 4.73 8.63
CA GLN A 202 16.68 4.79 9.92
C GLN A 202 17.81 3.76 10.04
N ARG A 203 18.26 3.18 8.94
CA ARG A 203 19.51 2.42 8.92
C ARG A 203 20.40 3.02 7.86
N LEU A 204 21.36 3.82 8.33
CA LEU A 204 22.66 4.18 7.76
C LEU A 204 22.93 5.64 8.13
N SER A 205 24.09 5.86 8.75
CA SER A 205 24.57 7.09 9.40
C SER A 205 23.94 7.43 10.75
N LEU A 206 24.55 6.93 11.83
CA LEU A 206 25.37 7.78 12.70
C LEU A 206 26.12 6.88 13.69
N SER A 207 27.42 7.10 13.72
CA SER A 207 28.39 6.52 14.64
C SER A 207 28.00 6.75 16.11
N GLY A 208 28.22 5.72 16.93
CA GLY A 208 28.58 5.84 18.34
C GLY A 208 27.77 6.82 19.18
N THR A 209 26.61 6.40 19.69
CA THR A 209 26.11 6.84 20.99
C THR A 209 25.17 5.78 21.57
N PRO A 210 25.25 5.47 22.87
CA PRO A 210 24.50 4.35 23.43
C PRO A 210 23.01 4.67 23.47
N ALA A 211 22.20 3.66 23.14
CA ALA A 211 20.77 3.65 23.36
C ALA A 211 20.45 3.55 24.86
N VAL A 212 20.69 4.63 25.60
CA VAL A 212 20.16 4.81 26.95
C VAL A 212 19.61 6.23 27.02
N LYS A 213 18.39 6.40 26.52
CA LYS A 213 17.52 7.49 26.96
C LYS A 213 16.36 6.85 27.72
N ASP A 214 16.24 7.28 28.96
CA ASP A 214 15.25 6.92 29.97
C ASP A 214 15.34 5.48 30.47
N GLY A 215 15.94 5.34 31.66
CA GLY A 215 16.13 4.11 32.45
C GLY A 215 14.84 3.41 32.89
N ARG A 216 13.90 3.19 31.98
CA ARG A 216 12.73 2.33 32.15
C ARG A 216 12.85 1.17 31.15
N ILE A 217 13.57 0.14 31.57
CA ILE A 217 13.57 -1.13 30.83
C ILE A 217 12.14 -1.66 30.81
N SER A 218 11.56 -1.75 29.61
CA SER A 218 10.22 -2.29 29.41
C SER A 218 10.09 -3.66 30.08
N LYS A 219 9.04 -3.86 30.89
CA LYS A 219 8.70 -5.18 31.48
C LYS A 219 8.63 -6.30 30.43
N ARG A 220 8.31 -5.94 29.18
CA ARG A 220 8.28 -6.86 28.03
C ARG A 220 9.70 -7.28 27.58
N HIS A 221 10.67 -6.37 27.68
CA HIS A 221 12.07 -6.67 27.41
C HIS A 221 12.65 -7.59 28.51
N LEU A 222 12.40 -7.29 29.78
CA LEU A 222 12.81 -8.17 30.90
C LEU A 222 12.23 -9.58 30.76
N LYS A 223 10.93 -9.72 30.46
CA LYS A 223 10.32 -11.04 30.19
C LYS A 223 10.96 -11.75 29.00
N ARG A 224 11.42 -11.03 27.98
CA ARG A 224 12.09 -11.62 26.81
C ARG A 224 13.52 -12.08 27.13
N VAL A 225 14.25 -11.32 27.95
CA VAL A 225 15.58 -11.70 28.43
C VAL A 225 15.48 -12.93 29.33
N GLU A 226 14.53 -12.95 30.26
CA GLU A 226 14.31 -14.09 31.16
C GLU A 226 13.97 -15.38 30.39
N ARG A 227 13.07 -15.31 29.40
CA ARG A 227 12.77 -16.47 28.55
C ARG A 227 13.97 -16.94 27.73
N ARG A 228 14.88 -16.04 27.32
CA ARG A 228 16.11 -16.43 26.63
C ARG A 228 17.07 -17.14 27.58
N ARG A 229 17.19 -16.66 28.82
CA ARG A 229 17.98 -17.29 29.86
C ARG A 229 17.45 -18.70 30.18
N GLN A 230 16.16 -18.83 30.44
CA GLN A 230 15.52 -20.13 30.72
C GLN A 230 15.71 -21.15 29.59
N ARG A 231 15.57 -20.73 28.33
CA ARG A 231 15.84 -21.61 27.18
C ARG A 231 17.31 -22.02 27.09
N SER A 232 18.23 -21.14 27.47
CA SER A 232 19.66 -21.47 27.48
C SER A 232 20.01 -22.44 28.60
N GLU A 233 19.42 -22.28 29.78
CA GLU A 233 19.60 -23.18 30.91
C GLU A 233 19.00 -24.56 30.61
N GLN A 234 17.81 -24.60 30.01
CA GLN A 234 17.16 -25.85 29.58
C GLN A 234 18.00 -26.60 28.55
N LYS A 235 18.53 -25.90 27.52
CA LYS A 235 19.45 -26.52 26.55
C LYS A 235 20.75 -27.03 27.18
N LYS A 236 21.26 -26.35 28.21
CA LYS A 236 22.48 -26.77 28.90
C LYS A 236 22.21 -28.02 29.75
N LEU A 237 21.06 -28.09 30.41
CA LEU A 237 20.59 -29.27 31.15
C LEU A 237 20.32 -30.45 30.21
N GLU A 238 19.64 -30.25 29.09
CA GLU A 238 19.42 -31.30 28.07
C GLU A 238 20.76 -31.85 27.57
N LYS A 239 21.72 -30.97 27.26
CA LYS A 239 23.05 -31.39 26.81
C LYS A 239 23.86 -32.12 27.90
N GLN A 240 23.68 -31.76 29.17
CA GLN A 240 24.29 -32.48 30.30
C GLN A 240 23.61 -33.83 30.55
N MET A 241 22.28 -33.92 30.37
CA MET A 241 21.55 -35.18 30.46
C MET A 241 21.89 -36.13 29.31
N GLU A 242 22.06 -35.63 28.08
CA GLU A 242 22.58 -36.41 26.96
C GLU A 242 24.00 -36.92 27.23
N PHE A 243 24.86 -36.12 27.87
CA PHE A 243 26.21 -36.53 28.25
C PHE A 243 26.21 -37.62 29.33
N VAL A 244 25.35 -37.53 30.35
CA VAL A 244 25.21 -38.55 31.40
C VAL A 244 24.52 -39.83 30.88
N SER A 245 23.61 -39.70 29.90
CA SER A 245 22.96 -40.82 29.22
C SER A 245 23.88 -41.61 28.29
N LEU A 246 24.98 -41.00 27.83
CA LEU A 246 25.92 -41.61 26.89
C LEU A 246 27.18 -42.21 27.53
N GLY A 247 27.25 -42.29 28.87
CA GLY A 247 28.13 -43.20 29.60
C GLY A 247 29.57 -43.33 29.08
N ILE A 248 30.43 -42.38 29.47
CA ILE A 248 31.78 -42.69 29.94
C ILE A 248 31.93 -42.04 31.32
#